data_AF-A0A0G1CDD8-F1
#
_entry.id   AF-A0A0G1CDD8-F1
#
_cell.length_a   1.000
_cell.length_b   1.000
_cell.length_c   1.000
_cell.angle_alpha   90.00
_cell.angle_beta   90.00
_cell.angle_gamma   90.00
#
_symmetry.space_group_name_H-M   'P 1'
#
loop_
_entity.id
_entity.type
_entity.pdbx_description
1 polymer ?
#
loop_
_entity_poly.entity_id
_entity_poly.type
_entity_poly.pdbx_seq_one_letter_code
_entity_poly.pdbx_strand_id
1 'polypeptide(L)'
;MNKDNNFAFIDSNNLYLAIKDLGWSLDYDHFRRYLREKYQVTKAYMFIGFVEKHKDLYKSLQEKGYILIFKPTLVYKDGSTKGNCDAELVLQAMIDLKDYDKAVLVTGDGDFFCLVDYLIKQKKLEKLLVPNQKKYSALLKKIPSEYLAFVSELKNKVSYKKKTS
;
A
#
# COMPACT_ATOMS: atom_id res chain seq x y z
N MET A 1 24.63 4.59 13.78
CA MET A 1 23.16 4.56 13.97
C MET A 1 22.63 3.59 12.93
N ASN A 2 22.03 2.47 13.35
CA ASN A 2 21.35 1.59 12.39
C ASN A 2 20.24 2.41 11.75
N LYS A 3 20.24 2.47 10.42
CA LYS A 3 19.18 3.10 9.65
C LYS A 3 17.97 2.20 9.80
N ASP A 4 16.86 2.70 10.33
CA ASP A 4 15.64 1.90 10.54
C ASP A 4 15.30 1.11 9.26
N ASN A 5 15.02 -0.17 9.42
CA ASN A 5 14.75 -1.13 8.36
C ASN A 5 13.25 -1.43 8.32
N ASN A 6 12.46 -0.45 7.86
CA ASN A 6 11.01 -0.58 7.81
C ASN A 6 10.55 -1.21 6.49
N PHE A 7 9.46 -1.97 6.52
CA PHE A 7 8.83 -2.52 5.32
C PHE A 7 7.48 -1.87 5.06
N ALA A 8 7.10 -1.73 3.78
CA ALA A 8 5.76 -1.30 3.39
C ALA A 8 4.97 -2.45 2.79
N PHE A 9 3.69 -2.55 3.18
CA PHE A 9 2.74 -3.52 2.64
C PHE A 9 1.56 -2.75 2.05
N ILE A 10 1.44 -2.81 0.71
CA ILE A 10 0.57 -1.93 -0.06
C ILE A 10 -0.55 -2.74 -0.69
N ASP A 11 -1.78 -2.43 -0.29
CA ASP A 11 -2.97 -2.87 -1.01
C ASP A 11 -3.11 -2.03 -2.29
N SER A 12 -2.66 -2.61 -3.41
CA SER A 12 -2.55 -1.89 -4.68
C SER A 12 -3.91 -1.52 -5.26
N ASN A 13 -4.92 -2.37 -5.05
CA ASN A 13 -6.25 -2.12 -5.59
C ASN A 13 -6.95 -1.01 -4.81
N ASN A 14 -6.88 -1.05 -3.47
CA ASN A 14 -7.41 0.01 -2.62
C ASN A 14 -6.72 1.34 -2.90
N LEU A 15 -5.38 1.36 -3.00
CA LEU A 15 -4.61 2.56 -3.34
C LEU A 15 -5.02 3.12 -4.70
N TYR A 16 -5.04 2.30 -5.76
CA TYR A 16 -5.38 2.75 -7.10
C TYR A 16 -6.80 3.32 -7.18
N LEU A 17 -7.79 2.58 -6.69
CA LEU A 17 -9.20 2.98 -6.78
C LEU A 17 -9.46 4.25 -5.96
N ALA A 18 -8.89 4.36 -4.76
CA ALA A 18 -9.07 5.53 -3.90
C ALA A 18 -8.40 6.80 -4.47
N ILE A 19 -7.23 6.69 -5.09
CA ILE A 19 -6.58 7.84 -5.74
C ILE A 19 -7.33 8.24 -7.03
N LYS A 20 -7.82 7.26 -7.79
CA LYS A 20 -8.66 7.52 -8.97
C LYS A 20 -9.95 8.25 -8.62
N ASP A 21 -10.61 7.88 -7.51
CA ASP A 21 -11.81 8.55 -6.97
C ASP A 21 -11.55 10.03 -6.63
N LEU A 22 -10.30 10.37 -6.26
CA LEU A 22 -9.88 11.76 -6.00
C LEU A 22 -9.53 12.55 -7.28
N GLY A 23 -9.64 11.94 -8.47
CA GLY A 23 -9.42 12.60 -9.76
C GLY A 23 -7.97 12.92 -10.09
N TRP A 24 -7.01 12.15 -9.55
CA TRP A 24 -5.59 12.27 -9.92
C TRP A 24 -4.91 10.91 -10.03
N SER A 25 -3.66 10.90 -10.48
CA SER A 25 -2.87 9.67 -10.67
C SER A 25 -1.59 9.71 -9.84
N LEU A 26 -1.35 8.63 -9.10
CA LEU A 26 -0.16 8.46 -8.28
C LEU A 26 1.07 8.17 -9.15
N ASP A 27 2.12 8.96 -8.97
CA ASP A 27 3.44 8.65 -9.47
C ASP A 27 4.13 7.69 -8.51
N TYR A 28 4.21 6.42 -8.92
CA TYR A 28 4.78 5.35 -8.10
C TYR A 28 6.28 5.51 -7.81
N ASP A 29 7.03 6.26 -8.63
CA ASP A 29 8.45 6.51 -8.37
C ASP A 29 8.62 7.52 -7.23
N HIS A 30 7.89 8.65 -7.33
CA HIS A 30 7.84 9.63 -6.25
C HIS A 30 7.28 9.03 -4.96
N PHE A 31 6.27 8.17 -5.06
CA PHE A 31 5.73 7.46 -3.90
C PHE A 31 6.76 6.52 -3.25
N ARG A 32 7.53 5.76 -4.05
CA ARG A 32 8.59 4.89 -3.52
C ARG A 32 9.67 5.68 -2.79
N ARG A 33 10.09 6.80 -3.37
CA ARG A 33 11.07 7.72 -2.77
C ARG A 33 10.54 8.30 -1.46
N TYR A 34 9.29 8.73 -1.44
CA TYR A 34 8.64 9.21 -0.22
C TYR A 34 8.64 8.15 0.89
N LEU A 35 8.25 6.91 0.60
CA LEU A 35 8.27 5.82 1.60
C LEU A 35 9.68 5.59 2.16
N ARG A 36 10.69 5.60 1.28
CA ARG A 36 12.10 5.43 1.67
C ARG A 36 12.60 6.58 2.54
N GLU A 37 12.28 7.82 2.19
CA GLU A 37 12.85 9.00 2.84
C GLU A 37 12.11 9.35 4.13
N LYS A 38 10.78 9.28 4.12
CA LYS A 38 9.94 9.65 5.26
C LYS A 38 9.89 8.57 6.33
N TYR A 39 9.77 7.30 5.92
CA TYR A 39 9.53 6.17 6.81
C TYR A 39 10.64 5.12 6.77
N GLN A 40 11.77 5.41 6.13
CA GLN A 40 12.94 4.52 6.07
C GLN A 40 12.58 3.15 5.48
N VAL A 41 11.64 3.12 4.52
CA VAL A 41 11.18 1.86 3.92
C VAL A 41 12.24 1.28 2.98
N THR A 42 12.81 0.14 3.37
CA THR A 42 13.83 -0.59 2.62
C THR A 42 13.21 -1.57 1.63
N LYS A 43 12.14 -2.29 2.01
CA LYS A 43 11.33 -3.15 1.12
C LYS A 43 9.89 -2.66 1.03
N ALA A 44 9.34 -2.61 -0.18
CA ALA A 44 7.95 -2.22 -0.41
C ALA A 44 7.22 -3.29 -1.23
N TYR A 45 6.32 -4.02 -0.58
CA TYR A 45 5.48 -5.03 -1.21
C TYR A 45 4.20 -4.40 -1.78
N MET A 46 3.86 -4.75 -3.02
CA MET A 46 2.59 -4.42 -3.64
C MET A 46 1.81 -5.71 -3.89
N PHE A 47 0.64 -5.81 -3.25
CA PHE A 47 -0.27 -6.94 -3.37
C PHE A 47 -1.24 -6.66 -4.52
N ILE A 48 -1.20 -7.50 -5.56
CA ILE A 48 -1.86 -7.24 -6.84
C ILE A 48 -2.62 -8.48 -7.31
N GLY A 49 -3.89 -8.30 -7.71
CA GLY A 49 -4.60 -9.32 -8.47
C GLY A 49 -4.01 -9.42 -9.88
N PHE A 50 -3.48 -10.58 -10.24
CA PHE A 50 -2.79 -10.74 -11.53
C PHE A 50 -3.76 -10.61 -12.70
N VAL A 51 -3.41 -9.78 -13.68
CA VAL A 51 -4.13 -9.65 -14.94
C VAL A 51 -3.11 -9.54 -16.07
N GLU A 52 -3.13 -10.54 -16.96
CA GLU A 52 -2.14 -10.72 -18.03
C GLU A 52 -1.89 -9.46 -18.89
N LYS A 53 -2.95 -8.70 -19.20
CA LYS A 53 -2.85 -7.47 -20.00
C LYS A 53 -2.08 -6.32 -19.33
N HIS A 54 -1.72 -6.43 -18.05
CA HIS A 54 -1.02 -5.40 -17.27
C HIS A 54 0.48 -5.70 -17.07
N LYS A 55 1.06 -6.63 -17.83
CA LYS A 55 2.48 -7.02 -17.72
C LYS A 55 3.47 -5.84 -17.75
N ASP A 56 3.27 -4.87 -18.64
CA ASP A 56 4.16 -3.70 -18.74
C ASP A 56 4.09 -2.81 -17.50
N LEU A 57 2.90 -2.66 -16.91
CA LEU A 57 2.74 -1.96 -15.64
C LEU A 57 3.50 -2.67 -14.52
N TYR A 58 3.42 -4.01 -14.44
CA TYR A 58 4.11 -4.80 -13.43
C TYR A 58 5.63 -4.64 -13.56
N LYS A 59 6.17 -4.77 -14.77
CA LYS A 59 7.59 -4.53 -15.03
C LYS A 59 8.01 -3.13 -14.58
N SER A 60 7.23 -2.11 -14.93
CA SER A 60 7.51 -0.73 -14.55
C SER A 60 7.45 -0.48 -13.05
N LEU A 61 6.64 -1.23 -12.28
CA LEU A 61 6.63 -1.15 -10.81
C LEU A 61 7.86 -1.85 -10.22
N GLN A 62 8.27 -3.00 -10.77
CA GLN A 62 9.48 -3.69 -10.32
C GLN A 62 10.75 -2.87 -10.56
N GLU A 63 10.85 -2.21 -11.72
CA GLU A 63 11.95 -1.29 -12.04
C GLU A 63 12.05 -0.11 -11.05
N LYS A 64 10.92 0.30 -10.46
CA LYS A 64 10.86 1.31 -9.39
C LYS A 64 11.18 0.75 -8.00
N GLY A 65 11.51 -0.54 -7.88
CA GLY A 65 11.90 -1.17 -6.63
C GLY A 65 10.75 -1.62 -5.73
N TYR A 66 9.58 -1.92 -6.31
CA TYR A 66 8.50 -2.63 -5.63
C TYR A 66 8.63 -4.14 -5.80
N ILE A 67 8.31 -4.88 -4.75
CA ILE A 67 8.23 -6.34 -4.77
C ILE A 67 6.76 -6.70 -4.99
N LEU A 68 6.44 -7.31 -6.13
CA LEU A 68 5.05 -7.63 -6.47
C LEU A 68 4.68 -9.02 -5.93
N ILE A 69 3.62 -9.09 -5.13
CA ILE A 69 3.02 -10.34 -4.69
C ILE A 69 1.68 -10.49 -5.39
N PHE A 70 1.60 -11.51 -6.24
CA PHE A 70 0.43 -11.77 -7.06
C PHE A 70 -0.48 -12.80 -6.41
N LYS A 71 -1.78 -12.55 -6.49
CA LYS A 71 -2.78 -13.60 -6.32
C LYS A 71 -3.21 -14.10 -7.71
N PRO A 72 -3.23 -15.43 -7.94
CA PRO A 72 -3.88 -15.98 -9.12
C PRO A 72 -5.34 -15.55 -9.12
N THR A 73 -5.77 -14.79 -10.12
CA THR A 73 -7.18 -14.41 -10.25
C THR A 73 -7.93 -15.58 -10.88
N LEU A 74 -8.97 -16.07 -10.18
CA LEU A 74 -9.93 -16.97 -10.79
C LEU A 74 -10.81 -16.12 -11.71
N VAL A 75 -10.71 -16.37 -13.02
CA VAL A 75 -11.62 -15.80 -14.01
C VAL A 75 -12.89 -16.66 -13.97
N TYR A 76 -13.98 -16.08 -13.47
CA TYR A 76 -15.28 -16.75 -13.48
C TYR A 76 -15.85 -16.77 -14.91
N LYS A 77 -16.81 -17.66 -15.17
CA LYS A 77 -17.43 -17.84 -16.50
C LYS A 77 -18.12 -16.56 -17.03
N ASP A 78 -18.41 -15.60 -16.15
CA ASP A 78 -18.97 -14.30 -16.47
C ASP A 78 -17.91 -13.23 -16.83
N GLY A 79 -16.63 -13.61 -16.86
CA GLY A 79 -15.51 -12.71 -17.10
C GLY A 79 -15.10 -11.87 -15.89
N SER A 80 -15.75 -12.04 -14.74
CA SER A 80 -15.35 -11.36 -13.51
C SER A 80 -14.14 -12.05 -12.89
N THR A 81 -13.17 -11.26 -12.47
CA THR A 81 -12.06 -11.72 -11.63
C THR A 81 -12.39 -11.38 -10.18
N LYS A 82 -12.64 -12.38 -9.34
CA LYS A 82 -12.86 -12.18 -7.90
C LYS A 82 -11.64 -12.69 -7.13
N GLY A 83 -10.98 -11.78 -6.41
CA GLY A 83 -9.88 -12.10 -5.52
C GLY A 83 -9.21 -10.82 -5.02
N ASN A 84 -9.45 -10.47 -3.75
CA ASN A 84 -8.64 -9.49 -3.04
C ASN A 84 -7.34 -10.17 -2.57
N CYS A 85 -6.29 -9.38 -2.37
CA CYS A 85 -4.98 -9.88 -1.95
C CYS A 85 -4.76 -9.74 -0.43
N ASP A 86 -5.85 -9.65 0.32
CA ASP A 86 -5.83 -9.22 1.71
C ASP A 86 -5.18 -10.29 2.59
N ALA A 87 -5.50 -11.57 2.33
CA ALA A 87 -4.88 -12.69 3.01
C ALA A 87 -3.37 -12.75 2.74
N GLU A 88 -2.95 -12.53 1.50
CA GLU A 88 -1.54 -12.51 1.11
C GLU A 88 -0.79 -11.36 1.79
N LEU A 89 -1.42 -10.18 1.90
CA LEU A 89 -0.86 -9.03 2.60
C LEU A 89 -0.66 -9.31 4.08
N VAL A 90 -1.72 -9.80 4.75
CA VAL A 90 -1.65 -10.18 6.17
C VAL A 90 -0.58 -11.24 6.39
N LEU A 91 -0.56 -12.30 5.57
CA LEU A 91 0.39 -13.40 5.71
C LEU A 91 1.84 -12.92 5.51
N GLN A 92 2.12 -12.13 4.47
CA GLN A 92 3.47 -11.64 4.22
C GLN A 92 3.96 -10.70 5.33
N ALA A 93 3.09 -9.82 5.85
CA ALA A 93 3.43 -8.96 6.98
C ALA A 93 3.81 -9.79 8.22
N MET A 94 3.14 -10.92 8.44
CA MET A 94 3.44 -11.82 9.55
C MET A 94 4.68 -12.68 9.32
N ILE A 95 4.95 -13.13 8.08
CA ILE A 95 6.18 -13.86 7.72
C ILE A 95 7.41 -12.99 8.00
N ASP A 96 7.37 -11.73 7.56
CA ASP A 96 8.49 -10.81 7.67
C ASP A 96 8.56 -10.10 9.03
N LEU A 97 7.69 -10.43 10.00
CA LEU A 97 7.52 -9.68 11.25
C LEU A 97 8.83 -9.47 12.04
N LYS A 98 9.75 -10.43 11.93
CA LYS A 98 11.08 -10.38 12.57
C LYS A 98 12.14 -9.70 11.71
N ASP A 99 11.89 -9.50 10.43
CA ASP A 99 12.85 -8.99 9.45
C ASP A 99 12.76 -7.47 9.24
N TYR A 100 11.70 -6.83 9.75
CA TYR A 100 11.55 -5.38 9.75
C TYR A 100 11.45 -4.80 11.16
N ASP A 101 11.88 -3.55 11.31
CA ASP A 101 11.74 -2.80 12.56
C ASP A 101 10.27 -2.41 12.76
N LYS A 102 9.69 -1.74 11.77
CA LYS A 102 8.25 -1.42 11.72
C LYS A 102 7.65 -1.54 10.33
N ALA A 103 6.33 -1.70 10.29
CA ALA A 103 5.52 -1.79 9.10
C ALA A 103 4.84 -0.45 8.75
N VAL A 104 4.82 -0.12 7.47
CA VAL A 104 3.96 0.90 6.88
C VAL A 104 2.86 0.19 6.08
N LEU A 105 1.63 0.24 6.56
CA LEU A 105 0.47 -0.33 5.86
C LEU A 105 -0.16 0.74 4.97
N VAL A 106 -0.39 0.44 3.70
CA VAL A 106 -1.05 1.38 2.77
C VAL A 106 -2.38 0.80 2.33
N THR A 107 -3.45 1.20 3.02
CA THR A 107 -4.83 0.77 2.76
C THR A 107 -5.82 1.66 3.51
N GLY A 108 -7.02 1.79 2.97
CA GLY A 108 -8.20 2.33 3.64
C GLY A 108 -9.26 1.28 3.96
N ASP A 109 -8.95 -0.02 3.76
CA ASP A 109 -9.87 -1.13 3.97
C ASP A 109 -9.94 -1.54 5.45
N GLY A 110 -11.16 -1.74 5.95
CA GLY A 110 -11.42 -2.12 7.33
C GLY A 110 -11.00 -3.54 7.67
N ASP A 111 -10.86 -4.40 6.66
CA ASP A 111 -10.47 -5.81 6.84
C ASP A 111 -9.06 -5.95 7.43
N PHE A 112 -8.20 -4.92 7.26
CA PHE A 112 -6.87 -4.88 7.87
C PHE A 112 -6.86 -4.34 9.31
N PHE A 113 -8.00 -3.96 9.89
CA PHE A 113 -8.06 -3.43 11.26
C PHE A 113 -7.37 -4.35 12.27
N CYS A 114 -7.58 -5.67 12.15
CA CYS A 114 -6.98 -6.65 13.06
C CYS A 114 -5.45 -6.69 12.95
N LEU A 115 -4.89 -6.60 11.74
CA LEU A 115 -3.45 -6.53 11.52
C LEU A 115 -2.87 -5.24 12.10
N VAL A 116 -3.52 -4.10 11.85
CA VAL A 116 -3.10 -2.79 12.36
C VAL A 116 -3.07 -2.79 13.89
N ASP A 117 -4.15 -3.23 14.54
CA ASP A 117 -4.26 -3.30 16.01
C ASP A 117 -3.19 -4.24 16.61
N TYR A 118 -2.97 -5.41 15.97
CA TYR A 118 -1.93 -6.33 16.39
C TYR A 118 -0.53 -5.69 16.31
N LEU A 119 -0.19 -5.06 15.19
CA LEU A 119 1.13 -4.43 15.00
C LEU A 119 1.35 -3.27 15.97
N ILE A 120 0.33 -2.48 16.31
CA ILE A 120 0.43 -1.44 17.35
C ILE A 120 0.78 -2.08 18.71
N LYS A 121 0.07 -3.14 19.12
CA LYS A 121 0.34 -3.84 20.39
C LYS A 121 1.75 -4.42 20.45
N GLN A 122 2.29 -4.88 19.31
CA GLN A 122 3.66 -5.37 19.20
C GLN A 122 4.71 -4.25 19.05
N LYS A 123 4.31 -2.97 19.03
CA LYS A 123 5.17 -1.81 18.71
C LYS A 123 5.86 -1.93 17.35
N LYS A 124 5.20 -2.60 16.40
CA LYS A 124 5.66 -2.93 15.05
C LYS A 124 4.99 -2.10 13.96
N LEU A 125 4.05 -1.21 14.27
CA LEU A 125 3.46 -0.30 13.29
C LEU A 125 4.18 1.05 13.30
N GLU A 126 4.59 1.53 12.12
CA GLU A 126 5.08 2.91 11.94
C GLU A 126 3.94 3.84 11.50
N LYS A 127 3.22 3.44 10.45
CA LYS A 127 2.09 4.21 9.93
C LYS A 127 1.09 3.37 9.15
N LEU A 128 -0.18 3.70 9.29
CA LEU A 128 -1.26 3.35 8.39
C LEU A 128 -1.50 4.55 7.45
N LEU A 129 -1.02 4.41 6.20
CA LEU A 129 -1.20 5.37 5.13
C LEU A 129 -2.52 5.11 4.40
N VAL A 130 -3.53 5.88 4.77
CA VAL A 130 -4.86 5.79 4.16
C VAL A 130 -4.85 6.55 2.82
N PRO A 131 -5.23 5.91 1.69
CA PRO A 131 -5.18 6.57 0.39
C PRO A 131 -6.06 7.81 0.26
N ASN A 132 -7.29 7.76 0.79
CA ASN A 132 -8.27 8.84 0.68
C ASN A 132 -8.82 9.23 2.07
N GLN A 133 -8.40 10.39 2.58
CA GLN A 133 -8.84 10.89 3.89
C GLN A 133 -10.36 11.09 4.02
N LYS A 134 -11.07 11.26 2.91
CA LYS A 134 -12.53 11.48 2.90
C LYS A 134 -13.31 10.17 2.89
N LYS A 135 -12.68 9.06 2.48
CA LYS A 135 -13.36 7.79 2.20
C LYS A 135 -12.47 6.59 2.54
N TYR A 136 -12.61 6.12 3.78
CA TYR A 136 -11.99 4.90 4.29
C TYR A 136 -12.84 4.31 5.42
N SER A 137 -12.58 3.05 5.79
CA SER A 137 -13.41 2.32 6.74
C SER A 137 -13.55 3.03 8.10
N ALA A 138 -14.77 3.05 8.64
CA ALA A 138 -15.05 3.58 9.97
C ALA A 138 -14.31 2.81 11.09
N LEU A 139 -13.92 1.55 10.85
CA LEU A 139 -13.10 0.78 11.80
C LEU A 139 -11.71 1.38 11.96
N LEU A 140 -11.09 1.80 10.85
CA LEU A 140 -9.76 2.40 10.88
C LEU A 140 -9.75 3.79 11.54
N LYS A 141 -10.91 4.46 11.64
CA LYS A 141 -11.03 5.73 12.39
C LYS A 141 -10.80 5.57 13.90
N LYS A 142 -10.87 4.33 14.42
CA LYS A 142 -10.59 4.01 15.82
C LYS A 142 -9.09 3.91 16.12
N ILE A 143 -8.25 3.87 15.08
CA ILE A 143 -6.80 3.82 15.24
C ILE A 143 -6.29 5.16 15.77
N PRO A 144 -5.37 5.19 16.75
CA PRO A 144 -4.82 6.44 17.25
C PRO A 144 -4.23 7.29 16.13
N SER A 145 -4.50 8.60 16.16
CA SER A 145 -4.13 9.53 15.10
C SER A 145 -2.62 9.59 14.83
N GLU A 146 -1.79 9.29 15.82
CA GLU A 146 -0.34 9.20 15.66
C GLU A 146 0.10 8.12 14.67
N TYR A 147 -0.69 7.07 14.44
CA TYR A 147 -0.43 6.04 13.43
C TYR A 147 -1.10 6.34 12.09
N LEU A 148 -1.93 7.37 11.97
CA LEU A 148 -2.63 7.70 10.73
C LEU A 148 -1.88 8.77 9.93
N ALA A 149 -1.81 8.58 8.62
CA ALA A 149 -1.46 9.62 7.66
C ALA A 149 -2.15 9.35 6.32
N PHE A 150 -2.22 10.36 5.45
CA PHE A 150 -3.07 10.29 4.27
C PHE A 150 -2.29 10.51 2.97
N VAL A 151 -2.44 9.59 2.01
CA VAL A 151 -1.79 9.73 0.68
C VAL A 151 -2.42 10.91 -0.09
N SER A 152 -3.71 11.20 0.13
CA SER A 152 -4.41 12.34 -0.46
C SER A 152 -3.74 13.69 -0.18
N GLU A 153 -3.10 13.84 0.98
CA GLU A 153 -2.37 15.07 1.36
C GLU A 153 -1.03 15.19 0.63
N LEU A 154 -0.52 14.09 0.09
CA LEU A 154 0.75 14.03 -0.62
C LEU A 154 0.63 14.39 -2.10
N LYS A 155 -0.57 14.70 -2.61
CA LYS A 155 -0.83 14.94 -4.04
C LYS A 155 0.22 15.85 -4.70
N ASN A 156 0.61 16.95 -4.07
CA ASN A 156 1.59 17.88 -4.65
C ASN A 156 3.02 17.31 -4.74
N LYS A 157 3.34 16.28 -3.94
CA LYS A 157 4.65 15.62 -3.88
C LYS A 157 4.73 14.35 -4.72
N VAL A 158 3.61 13.63 -4.88
CA VAL A 158 3.60 12.29 -5.47
C VAL A 158 2.61 12.13 -6.63
N SER A 159 2.06 13.22 -7.17
CA SER A 159 1.27 13.16 -8.41
C SER A 159 2.15 13.37 -9.64
N TYR A 160 1.71 12.81 -10.78
CA TYR A 160 2.25 13.22 -12.07
C TYR A 160 2.02 14.72 -12.26
N LYS A 161 3.11 15.47 -12.41
CA LYS A 161 3.01 16.87 -12.85
C LYS A 161 2.45 16.87 -14.27
N LYS A 162 1.40 17.65 -14.53
CA LYS A 162 1.06 18.00 -15.91
C LYS A 162 2.31 18.65 -16.51
N LYS A 163 2.84 18.10 -17.60
CA LYS A 163 3.73 18.89 -18.47
C LYS A 163 2.88 20.07 -18.92
N THR A 164 3.22 21.28 -18.47
CA THR A 164 2.84 22.50 -19.18
C THR A 164 3.47 22.40 -20.56
N SER A 165 2.66 22.02 -21.53
CA SER A 165 2.95 22.24 -22.95
C SER A 165 2.97 23.73 -23.25
#